data_AF-A0A7W8TAD1-F1
#
_entry.id   AF-A0A7W8TAD1-F1
#
_cell.length_a   1.000
_cell.length_b   1.000
_cell.length_c   1.000
_cell.angle_alpha   90.00
_cell.angle_beta   90.00
_cell.angle_gamma   90.00
#
_symmetry.space_group_name_H-M   'P 1'
#
loop_
_entity.id
_entity.type
_entity.pdbx_description
1 polymer ?
#
loop_
_entity_poly.entity_id
_entity_poly.type
_entity_poly.pdbx_seq_one_letter_code
_entity_poly.pdbx_strand_id
1 'polypeptide(L)'
;MVKQLDRARKGESDEKPTGRPGAKEILTQDLARRIGLMIKQFPNANIPVTWDNIARQVKLRFGHEFRRNVLSQKAWGDRKLIAEAFQDAKKIQRRLARDTAPKYANEPRSRLRQIVAKLQGENLALREQLDQVRAQQYDEIHSLLDTRTPLSRLGATRSELGRETVTSVGEVKARRSRKAANNGMGNSAPGK
;
A
#
# COMPACT_ATOMS: atom_id res chain seq x y z
N MET A 1 -3.79 2.90 87.04
CA MET A 1 -2.43 3.43 86.81
C MET A 1 -1.93 2.96 85.46
N VAL A 2 -1.93 3.87 84.48
CA VAL A 2 -1.54 3.62 83.08
C VAL A 2 -0.03 3.85 82.96
N LYS A 3 0.74 2.82 82.58
CA LYS A 3 2.17 2.95 82.26
C LYS A 3 2.36 2.99 80.74
N GLN A 4 2.42 4.24 80.26
CA GLN A 4 3.30 4.79 79.23
C GLN A 4 3.64 3.94 78.00
N LEU A 5 3.04 4.39 76.89
CA LEU A 5 3.55 4.37 75.53
C LEU A 5 4.92 5.08 75.40
N ASP A 6 5.51 4.93 74.21
CA ASP A 6 6.62 5.72 73.66
C ASP A 6 8.04 5.17 73.86
N ARG A 7 8.36 4.13 73.09
CA ARG A 7 9.71 3.96 72.54
C ARG A 7 9.69 4.17 71.03
N ALA A 8 9.85 5.44 70.69
CA ALA A 8 10.67 5.99 69.61
C ALA A 8 10.90 5.08 68.38
N ARG A 9 10.15 5.38 67.32
CA ARG A 9 10.59 5.20 65.93
C ARG A 9 11.85 6.06 65.72
N LYS A 10 13.04 5.47 65.81
CA LYS A 10 14.28 6.09 65.36
C LYS A 10 14.86 5.26 64.23
N GLY A 11 14.32 5.50 63.04
CA GLY A 11 14.75 4.91 61.77
C GLY A 11 14.79 6.00 60.72
N GLU A 12 15.45 7.11 61.03
CA GLU A 12 15.83 8.14 60.05
C GLU A 12 17.19 7.73 59.51
N SER A 13 17.18 7.06 58.36
CA SER A 13 18.38 6.81 57.57
C SER A 13 18.76 8.09 56.85
N ASP A 14 19.64 8.88 57.48
CA ASP A 14 20.46 9.89 56.81
C ASP A 14 21.41 9.18 55.83
N GLU A 15 20.96 9.00 54.58
CA GLU A 15 21.81 8.58 53.47
C GLU A 15 22.79 9.71 53.13
N LYS A 16 24.05 9.57 53.55
CA LYS A 16 25.14 10.46 53.14
C LYS A 16 25.29 10.46 51.61
N PRO A 17 25.35 11.62 50.93
CA PRO A 17 25.66 11.68 49.51
C PRO A 17 27.15 11.34 49.31
N THR A 18 27.43 10.18 48.72
CA THR A 18 28.77 9.77 48.28
C THR A 18 29.09 10.41 46.93
N GLY A 19 29.36 11.72 46.93
CA GLY A 19 29.77 12.47 45.75
C GLY A 19 30.91 13.42 46.08
N ARG A 20 31.92 13.49 45.20
CA ARG A 20 32.94 14.55 45.25
C ARG A 20 32.22 15.91 45.24
N PRO A 21 32.43 16.79 46.23
CA PRO A 21 31.78 18.09 46.27
C PRO A 21 32.25 18.92 45.07
N GLY A 22 31.35 19.19 44.11
CA GLY A 22 31.64 20.07 42.97
C GLY A 22 30.97 19.70 41.64
N ALA A 23 30.53 18.45 41.45
CA ALA A 23 29.80 18.06 40.24
C ALA A 23 28.30 18.05 40.51
N LYS A 24 27.53 18.94 39.85
CA LYS A 24 26.07 18.88 39.87
C LYS A 24 25.65 17.50 39.34
N GLU A 25 24.89 16.77 40.13
CA GLU A 25 24.41 15.44 39.75
C GLU A 25 23.40 15.58 38.60
N ILE A 26 23.84 15.27 37.38
CA ILE A 26 23.04 15.44 36.16
C ILE A 26 21.87 14.45 36.12
N LEU A 27 22.02 13.28 36.74
CA LEU A 27 20.97 12.26 36.85
C LEU A 27 20.30 12.33 38.23
N THR A 28 19.27 13.16 38.35
CA THR A 28 18.44 13.24 39.57
C THR A 28 17.44 12.08 39.65
N GLN A 29 16.94 11.79 40.85
CA GLN A 29 15.95 10.72 41.05
C GLN A 29 14.67 10.97 40.23
N ASP A 30 14.21 12.22 40.12
CA ASP A 30 13.03 12.58 39.33
C ASP A 30 13.24 12.37 37.84
N LEU A 31 14.43 12.70 37.33
CA LEU A 31 14.81 12.42 35.96
C LEU A 31 14.84 10.91 35.71
N ALA A 32 15.39 10.13 36.64
CA ALA A 32 15.41 8.67 36.55
C ALA A 32 14.00 8.06 36.52
N ARG A 33 13.04 8.59 37.29
CA ARG A 33 11.63 8.18 37.22
C ARG A 33 11.01 8.49 35.86
N ARG A 34 11.24 9.70 35.32
CA ARG A 34 10.76 10.08 33.97
C ARG A 34 11.35 9.20 32.88
N ILE A 35 12.65 8.90 32.95
CA ILE A 35 13.33 7.95 32.05
C ILE A 35 12.73 6.55 32.19
N GLY A 36 12.46 6.09 33.41
CA GLY A 36 11.79 4.81 33.66
C GLY A 36 10.40 4.72 33.03
N LEU A 37 9.58 5.77 33.14
CA LEU A 37 8.27 5.85 32.47
C LEU A 37 8.40 5.82 30.94
N MET A 38 9.38 6.57 30.41
CA MET A 38 9.68 6.57 28.98
C MET A 38 10.05 5.16 28.48
N ILE A 39 10.93 4.44 29.20
CA ILE A 39 11.36 3.08 28.83
C ILE A 39 10.17 2.11 28.82
N LYS A 40 9.24 2.22 29.78
CA LYS A 40 8.03 1.39 29.83
C LYS A 40 7.13 1.57 28.60
N GLN A 41 7.21 2.71 27.91
CA GLN A 41 6.42 2.98 26.70
C GLN A 41 7.07 2.42 25.42
N PHE A 42 8.35 2.05 25.43
CA PHE A 42 9.08 1.59 24.24
C PHE A 42 8.45 0.36 23.56
N PRO A 43 8.00 -0.68 24.31
CA PRO A 43 7.38 -1.86 23.69
C PRO A 43 6.11 -1.52 22.90
N ASN A 44 5.34 -0.54 23.37
CA ASN A 44 4.10 -0.11 22.70
C ASN A 44 4.37 0.70 21.43
N ALA A 45 5.48 1.45 21.41
CA ALA A 45 5.91 2.23 20.25
C ALA A 45 6.68 1.38 19.21
N ASN A 46 6.76 0.06 19.40
CA ASN A 46 7.57 -0.86 18.59
C ASN A 46 9.05 -0.43 18.49
N ILE A 47 9.58 0.27 19.50
CA ILE A 47 10.97 0.69 19.57
C ILE A 47 11.77 -0.44 20.25
N PRO A 48 12.90 -0.89 19.69
CA PRO A 48 13.69 -1.93 20.33
C PRO A 48 14.27 -1.46 21.67
N VAL A 49 14.06 -2.24 22.73
CA VAL A 49 14.55 -1.94 24.08
C VAL A 49 16.04 -2.27 24.18
N THR A 50 16.87 -1.35 23.70
CA THR A 50 18.34 -1.40 23.81
C THR A 50 18.86 -0.18 24.56
N TRP A 51 20.03 -0.31 25.20
CA TRP A 51 20.65 0.79 25.94
C TRP A 51 21.03 1.97 25.04
N ASP A 52 21.41 1.71 23.79
CA ASP A 52 21.75 2.75 22.81
C ASP A 52 20.52 3.55 22.40
N ASN A 53 19.37 2.87 22.23
CA ASN A 53 18.11 3.55 21.94
C ASN A 53 17.64 4.39 23.13
N ILE A 54 17.82 3.89 24.35
CA ILE A 54 17.52 4.65 25.56
C ILE A 54 18.42 5.88 25.64
N ALA A 55 19.73 5.73 25.47
CA ALA A 55 20.66 6.87 25.48
C ALA A 55 20.30 7.92 24.41
N ARG A 56 19.95 7.46 23.20
CA ARG A 56 19.49 8.34 22.10
C ARG A 56 18.21 9.09 22.45
N GLN A 57 17.21 8.40 22.99
CA GLN A 57 15.93 9.01 23.37
C GLN A 57 16.06 9.93 24.59
N VAL A 58 16.94 9.60 25.53
CA VAL A 58 17.24 10.48 26.66
C VAL A 58 17.96 11.75 26.19
N LYS A 59 18.91 11.64 25.25
CA LYS A 59 19.54 12.80 24.61
C LYS A 59 18.53 13.67 23.88
N LEU A 60 17.59 13.07 23.15
CA LEU A 60 16.58 13.80 22.38
C LEU A 60 15.54 14.50 23.26
N ARG A 61 15.10 13.87 24.37
CA ARG A 61 14.05 14.42 25.24
C ARG A 61 14.56 15.30 26.37
N PHE A 62 15.75 15.02 26.89
CA PHE A 62 16.30 15.70 28.07
C PHE A 62 17.60 16.44 27.78
N GLY A 63 18.11 16.42 26.54
CA GLY A 63 19.30 17.18 26.14
C GLY A 63 20.63 16.66 26.70
N HIS A 64 20.61 15.53 27.41
CA HIS A 64 21.78 14.99 28.11
C HIS A 64 22.15 13.61 27.58
N GLU A 65 23.44 13.43 27.31
CA GLU A 65 23.98 12.15 26.87
C GLU A 65 24.50 11.37 28.08
N PHE A 66 23.84 10.25 28.39
CA PHE A 66 24.26 9.36 29.47
C PHE A 66 24.87 8.08 28.91
N ARG A 67 25.98 7.66 29.52
CA ARG A 67 26.57 6.35 29.26
C ARG A 67 25.71 5.25 29.88
N ARG A 68 25.67 4.07 29.24
CA ARG A 68 24.97 2.87 29.74
C ARG A 68 25.28 2.55 31.20
N ASN A 69 26.54 2.68 31.63
CA ASN A 69 26.94 2.35 33.00
C ASN A 69 26.24 3.26 34.01
N VAL A 70 26.11 4.56 33.69
CA VAL A 70 25.41 5.54 34.53
C VAL A 70 23.93 5.19 34.65
N LEU A 71 23.26 4.87 33.54
CA LEU A 71 21.84 4.52 33.54
C LEU A 71 21.55 3.16 34.20
N SER A 72 22.48 2.21 34.13
CA SER A 72 22.24 0.83 34.59
C SER A 72 22.71 0.56 36.03
N GLN A 73 23.75 1.26 36.50
CA GLN A 73 24.35 1.00 37.82
C GLN A 73 23.85 1.97 38.89
N LYS A 74 23.35 3.15 38.50
CA LYS A 74 22.88 4.15 39.46
C LYS A 74 21.68 3.62 40.25
N ALA A 75 21.80 3.68 41.57
CA ALA A 75 20.77 3.28 42.52
C ALA A 75 20.39 4.46 43.41
N TRP A 76 19.15 4.46 43.87
CA TRP A 76 18.62 5.37 44.89
C TRP A 76 17.89 4.52 45.92
N GLY A 77 18.28 4.59 47.20
CA GLY A 77 17.71 3.74 48.26
C GLY A 77 17.65 2.26 47.87
N ASP A 78 18.80 1.72 47.44
CA ASP A 78 19.02 0.33 46.98
C ASP A 78 18.30 -0.11 45.69
N ARG A 79 17.47 0.74 45.09
CA ARG A 79 16.74 0.39 43.86
C ARG A 79 17.35 1.01 42.61
N LYS A 80 17.46 0.21 41.56
CA LYS A 80 17.96 0.63 40.25
C LYS A 80 16.78 0.91 39.32
N LEU A 81 16.11 2.05 39.55
CA LEU A 81 14.85 2.42 38.89
C LEU A 81 14.88 2.26 37.36
N ILE A 82 15.94 2.69 36.71
CA ILE A 82 16.09 2.64 35.25
C ILE A 82 16.38 1.21 34.77
N ALA A 83 17.20 0.47 35.52
CA ALA A 83 17.55 -0.91 35.17
C ALA A 83 16.34 -1.86 35.35
N GLU A 84 15.54 -1.67 36.39
CA GLU A 84 14.29 -2.40 36.60
C GLU A 84 13.30 -2.13 35.46
N ALA A 85 13.07 -0.85 35.14
CA ALA A 85 12.21 -0.47 34.01
C ALA A 85 12.69 -1.05 32.67
N PHE A 86 14.01 -1.12 32.46
CA PHE A 86 14.61 -1.76 31.29
C PHE A 86 14.30 -3.26 31.22
N GLN A 87 14.48 -3.99 32.33
CA GLN A 87 14.22 -5.43 32.37
C GLN A 87 12.74 -5.73 32.15
N ASP A 88 11.85 -4.93 32.75
CA ASP A 88 10.41 -5.07 32.58
C ASP A 88 9.99 -4.79 31.14
N ALA A 89 10.45 -3.69 30.55
CA ALA A 89 10.20 -3.38 29.14
C ALA A 89 10.74 -4.48 28.22
N LYS A 90 11.91 -5.05 28.52
CA LYS A 90 12.50 -6.15 27.74
C LYS A 90 11.71 -7.45 27.87
N LYS A 91 11.15 -7.76 29.04
CA LYS A 91 10.23 -8.90 29.23
C LYS A 91 8.97 -8.71 28.40
N ILE A 92 8.37 -7.51 28.42
CA ILE A 92 7.18 -7.18 27.62
C ILE A 92 7.50 -7.30 26.13
N GLN A 93 8.62 -6.73 25.67
CA GLN A 93 9.02 -6.82 24.26
C GLN A 93 9.22 -8.28 23.82
N ARG A 94 9.82 -9.13 24.66
CA ARG A 94 9.96 -10.58 24.37
C ARG A 94 8.61 -11.29 24.29
N ARG A 95 7.67 -10.92 25.17
CA ARG A 95 6.31 -11.47 25.13
C ARG A 95 5.58 -11.05 23.86
N LEU A 96 5.58 -9.76 23.56
CA LEU A 96 5.01 -9.22 22.31
C LEU A 96 5.62 -9.89 21.09
N ALA A 97 6.94 -10.04 21.03
CA ALA A 97 7.62 -10.73 19.93
C ALA A 97 7.16 -12.18 19.76
N ARG A 98 6.91 -12.90 20.87
CA ARG A 98 6.37 -14.27 20.84
C ARG A 98 4.91 -14.30 20.41
N ASP A 99 4.11 -13.33 20.83
CA ASP A 99 2.69 -13.24 20.48
C ASP A 99 2.48 -12.81 19.01
N THR A 100 3.35 -11.94 18.49
CA THR A 100 3.38 -11.55 17.07
C THR A 100 4.04 -12.58 16.16
N ALA A 101 4.88 -13.47 16.72
CA ALA A 101 5.48 -14.53 15.93
C ALA A 101 4.37 -15.44 15.39
N PRO A 102 4.36 -15.77 14.09
CA PRO A 102 3.36 -16.68 13.57
C PRO A 102 3.52 -18.02 14.29
N LYS A 103 2.52 -18.41 15.09
CA LYS A 103 2.52 -19.62 15.94
C LYS A 103 2.88 -20.90 15.18
N TYR A 104 2.71 -20.85 13.86
CA TYR A 104 2.89 -21.96 12.93
C TYR A 104 3.88 -21.67 11.81
N ALA A 105 4.75 -20.66 11.95
CA ALA A 105 5.67 -20.24 10.88
C ALA A 105 6.47 -21.42 10.27
N ASN A 106 6.89 -22.35 11.12
CA ASN A 106 7.69 -23.53 10.76
C ASN A 106 6.85 -24.80 10.55
N GLU A 107 5.54 -24.76 10.74
CA GLU A 107 4.69 -25.92 10.51
C GLU A 107 4.55 -26.21 9.01
N PRO A 108 4.40 -27.49 8.61
CA PRO A 108 4.19 -27.86 7.22
C PRO A 108 3.01 -27.11 6.58
N ARG A 109 1.98 -26.79 7.37
CA ARG A 109 0.81 -26.01 6.92
C ARG A 109 1.15 -24.58 6.51
N SER A 110 2.10 -23.91 7.16
CA SER A 110 2.54 -22.55 6.80
C SER A 110 3.32 -22.55 5.48
N ARG A 111 4.21 -23.53 5.28
CA ARG A 111 4.90 -23.74 4.01
C ARG A 111 3.92 -23.99 2.87
N LEU A 112 2.92 -24.85 3.09
CA LEU A 112 1.85 -25.08 2.11
C LEU A 112 1.09 -23.81 1.75
N ARG A 113 0.76 -22.95 2.72
CA ARG A 113 0.11 -21.65 2.45
C ARG A 113 0.98 -20.74 1.58
N GLN A 114 2.29 -20.68 1.82
CA GLN A 114 3.21 -19.90 0.99
C GLN A 114 3.28 -20.44 -0.44
N ILE A 115 3.35 -21.76 -0.61
CA ILE A 115 3.35 -22.41 -1.93
C ILE A 115 2.04 -22.14 -2.66
N VAL A 116 0.89 -22.29 -1.99
CA VAL A 116 -0.42 -22.00 -2.57
C VAL A 116 -0.52 -20.54 -3.01
N ALA A 117 -0.10 -19.59 -2.16
CA ALA A 117 -0.10 -18.17 -2.52
C ALA A 117 0.79 -17.88 -3.73
N LYS A 118 1.97 -18.52 -3.81
CA LYS A 118 2.87 -18.40 -4.96
C LYS A 118 2.24 -18.92 -6.25
N LEU A 119 1.69 -20.14 -6.21
CA LEU A 119 1.03 -20.76 -7.36
C LEU A 119 -0.23 -20.00 -7.81
N GLN A 120 -0.95 -19.40 -6.88
CA GLN A 120 -2.09 -18.53 -7.19
C GLN A 120 -1.64 -17.25 -7.90
N GLY A 121 -0.55 -16.62 -7.44
CA GLY A 121 0.06 -15.47 -8.10
C GLY A 121 0.54 -15.79 -9.51
N GLU A 122 1.24 -16.91 -9.70
CA GLU A 122 1.69 -17.38 -11.01
C GLU A 122 0.50 -17.65 -11.96
N ASN A 123 -0.57 -18.28 -11.47
CA ASN A 123 -1.78 -18.49 -12.26
C ASN A 123 -2.44 -17.18 -12.72
N LEU A 124 -2.51 -16.18 -11.84
CA LEU A 124 -3.08 -14.88 -12.18
C LEU A 124 -2.21 -14.18 -13.23
N ALA A 125 -0.89 -14.19 -13.07
CA ALA A 125 0.03 -13.60 -14.04
C ALA A 125 -0.06 -14.27 -15.42
N LEU A 126 -0.13 -15.61 -15.46
CA LEU A 126 -0.29 -16.34 -16.72
C LEU A 126 -1.63 -16.05 -17.40
N ARG A 127 -2.71 -15.89 -16.63
CA ARG A 127 -4.01 -15.49 -17.18
C ARG A 127 -3.97 -14.09 -17.77
N GLU A 128 -3.35 -13.14 -17.07
CA GLU A 128 -3.19 -11.78 -17.56
C GLU A 128 -2.37 -11.74 -18.86
N GLN A 129 -1.25 -12.48 -18.92
CA GLN A 129 -0.46 -12.60 -20.15
C GLN A 129 -1.27 -13.19 -21.31
N LEU A 130 -2.11 -14.19 -21.03
CA LEU A 130 -2.95 -14.82 -22.04
C LEU A 130 -4.00 -13.83 -22.56
N ASP A 131 -4.62 -13.05 -21.67
CA ASP A 131 -5.58 -12.02 -22.06
C ASP A 131 -4.92 -10.88 -22.85
N GLN A 132 -3.69 -10.50 -22.53
CA GLN A 132 -2.90 -9.55 -23.34
C GLN A 132 -2.63 -10.07 -24.74
N VAL A 133 -2.20 -11.33 -24.88
CA VAL A 133 -1.95 -11.95 -26.20
C VAL A 133 -3.24 -12.07 -27.01
N ARG A 134 -4.36 -12.43 -26.37
CA ARG A 134 -5.68 -12.43 -27.04
C ARG A 134 -6.05 -11.05 -27.56
N ALA A 135 -5.87 -10.00 -26.74
CA ALA A 135 -6.16 -8.63 -27.15
C ALA A 135 -5.31 -8.22 -28.37
N GLN A 136 -3.99 -8.50 -28.34
CA GLN A 136 -3.08 -8.24 -29.47
C GLN A 136 -3.54 -8.96 -30.74
N GLN A 137 -3.91 -10.24 -30.64
CA GLN A 137 -4.40 -11.01 -31.78
C GLN A 137 -5.72 -10.46 -32.35
N TYR A 138 -6.65 -10.03 -31.48
CA TYR A 138 -7.89 -9.39 -31.93
C TYR A 138 -7.61 -8.06 -32.64
N ASP A 139 -6.71 -7.23 -32.11
CA ASP A 139 -6.31 -5.97 -32.72
C ASP A 139 -5.63 -6.19 -34.08
N GLU A 140 -4.76 -7.19 -34.19
CA GLU A 140 -4.14 -7.61 -35.45
C GLU A 140 -5.18 -8.04 -36.48
N ILE A 141 -6.13 -8.92 -36.09
CA ILE A 141 -7.21 -9.37 -36.97
C ILE A 141 -8.07 -8.18 -37.44
N HIS A 142 -8.42 -7.26 -36.53
CA HIS A 142 -9.16 -6.04 -36.87
C HIS A 142 -8.39 -5.16 -37.84
N SER A 143 -7.10 -4.93 -37.61
CA SER A 143 -6.25 -4.15 -38.52
C SER A 143 -6.16 -4.78 -39.92
N LEU A 144 -6.08 -6.11 -40.01
CA LEU A 144 -6.05 -6.84 -41.28
C LEU A 144 -7.40 -6.78 -42.01
N LEU A 145 -8.50 -6.82 -41.28
CA LEU A 145 -9.85 -6.64 -41.83
C LEU A 145 -10.08 -5.21 -42.34
N ASP A 146 -9.55 -4.20 -41.67
CA ASP A 146 -9.68 -2.80 -42.07
C ASP A 146 -8.79 -2.45 -43.27
N THR A 147 -7.60 -3.06 -43.37
CA THR A 147 -6.65 -2.85 -44.48
C THR A 147 -7.06 -3.58 -45.76
N ARG A 148 -7.69 -4.76 -45.66
CA ARG A 148 -8.35 -5.40 -46.81
C ARG A 148 -9.62 -4.63 -47.12
N THR A 149 -9.57 -3.76 -48.15
CA THR A 149 -10.70 -2.96 -48.68
C THR A 149 -12.04 -3.37 -48.07
N PRO A 150 -12.55 -2.63 -47.08
CA PRO A 150 -13.68 -3.10 -46.31
C PRO A 150 -14.84 -3.33 -47.27
N LEU A 151 -15.58 -4.42 -47.07
CA LEU A 151 -16.77 -4.78 -47.87
C LEU A 151 -17.73 -3.58 -48.04
N SER A 152 -17.74 -2.64 -47.09
CA SER A 152 -18.46 -1.37 -47.16
C SER A 152 -17.99 -0.45 -48.30
N ARG A 153 -16.68 -0.36 -48.58
CA ARG A 153 -16.16 0.40 -49.73
C ARG A 153 -16.46 -0.28 -51.08
N LEU A 154 -16.40 -1.61 -51.15
CA LEU A 154 -16.80 -2.36 -52.35
C LEU A 154 -18.32 -2.31 -52.59
N GLY A 155 -19.12 -2.28 -51.52
CA GLY A 155 -20.56 -2.08 -51.58
C GLY A 155 -20.95 -0.67 -52.01
N ALA A 156 -20.25 0.35 -51.49
CA ALA A 156 -20.45 1.76 -51.85
C ALA A 156 -20.15 2.00 -53.34
N THR A 157 -18.99 1.55 -53.84
CA THR A 157 -18.65 1.69 -55.26
C THR A 157 -19.64 0.95 -56.17
N ARG A 158 -20.12 -0.24 -55.78
CA ARG A 158 -21.15 -0.97 -56.52
C ARG A 158 -22.50 -0.24 -56.51
N SER A 159 -22.87 0.40 -55.41
CA SER A 159 -24.12 1.17 -55.30
C SER A 159 -24.08 2.47 -56.11
N GLU A 160 -22.92 3.12 -56.19
CA GLU A 160 -22.68 4.32 -57.00
C GLU A 160 -22.72 3.98 -58.49
N LEU A 161 -21.99 2.94 -58.93
CA LEU A 161 -22.04 2.40 -60.30
C LEU A 161 -23.46 1.92 -60.68
N GLY A 162 -24.20 1.33 -59.73
CA GLY A 162 -25.59 0.93 -59.91
C GLY A 162 -26.56 2.11 -60.05
N ARG A 163 -26.33 3.22 -59.33
CA ARG A 163 -27.13 4.43 -59.46
C ARG A 163 -26.91 5.13 -60.81
N GLU A 164 -25.66 5.25 -61.24
CA GLU A 164 -25.30 5.89 -62.51
C GLU A 164 -25.86 5.14 -63.74
N THR A 165 -25.86 3.81 -63.69
CA THR A 165 -26.44 2.98 -64.76
C THR A 165 -27.96 3.05 -64.80
N VAL A 166 -28.64 3.11 -63.65
CA VAL A 166 -30.10 3.27 -63.61
C VAL A 166 -30.52 4.66 -64.11
N THR A 167 -29.77 5.71 -63.79
CA THR A 167 -30.04 7.05 -64.32
C THR A 167 -29.81 7.13 -65.84
N SER A 168 -28.74 6.53 -66.37
CA SER A 168 -28.47 6.58 -67.81
C SER A 168 -29.47 5.75 -68.63
N VAL A 169 -29.89 4.58 -68.13
CA VAL A 169 -30.92 3.76 -68.78
C VAL A 169 -32.28 4.45 -68.72
N GLY A 170 -32.60 5.12 -67.61
CA GLY A 170 -33.79 5.96 -67.46
C GLY A 170 -33.83 7.10 -68.48
N GLU A 171 -32.71 7.81 -68.67
CA GLU A 171 -32.58 8.88 -69.66
C GLU A 171 -32.71 8.39 -71.10
N VAL A 172 -32.09 7.25 -71.44
CA VAL A 172 -32.19 6.64 -72.77
C VAL A 172 -33.63 6.19 -73.07
N LYS A 173 -34.32 5.62 -72.07
CA LYS A 173 -35.73 5.22 -72.20
C LYS A 173 -36.65 6.44 -72.33
N ALA A 174 -36.41 7.51 -71.58
CA ALA A 174 -37.13 8.78 -71.66
C ALA A 174 -36.91 9.54 -72.98
N ARG A 175 -35.73 9.38 -73.61
CA ARG A 175 -35.45 9.88 -74.96
C ARG A 175 -36.19 9.07 -76.04
N ARG A 176 -36.25 7.74 -75.91
CA ARG A 176 -37.00 6.88 -76.83
C ARG A 176 -38.51 7.15 -76.78
N SER A 177 -39.09 7.31 -75.60
CA SER A 177 -40.52 7.64 -75.47
C SER A 177 -40.85 9.01 -76.04
N ARG A 178 -39.99 10.03 -75.84
CA ARG A 178 -40.14 11.35 -76.50
C ARG A 178 -40.04 11.26 -78.02
N LYS A 179 -39.14 10.44 -78.56
CA LYS A 179 -39.02 10.22 -80.01
C LYS A 179 -40.24 9.49 -80.58
N ALA A 180 -40.80 8.52 -79.85
CA ALA A 180 -42.02 7.81 -80.23
C ALA A 180 -43.26 8.72 -80.20
N ALA A 181 -43.39 9.58 -79.20
CA ALA A 181 -44.47 10.57 -79.12
C ALA A 181 -44.42 11.59 -80.26
N ASN A 182 -43.22 12.03 -80.66
CA ASN A 182 -43.06 13.01 -81.72
C ASN A 182 -43.32 12.43 -83.13
N ASN A 183 -43.11 11.12 -83.33
CA ASN A 183 -43.42 10.45 -84.60
C ASN A 183 -44.90 10.04 -84.75
N GLY A 184 -45.73 10.19 -83.71
CA GLY A 184 -47.15 9.83 -83.72
C GLY A 184 -48.11 10.98 -84.07
N MET A 185 -47.62 12.20 -84.26
CA MET A 185 -48.44 13.41 -84.47
C MET A 185 -48.43 13.97 -85.91
N GLY A 186 -47.85 13.25 -86.87
CA GLY A 186 -47.77 13.68 -88.27
C GLY A 186 -48.42 12.69 -89.23
N ASN A 187 -49.76 12.62 -89.26
CA ASN A 187 -50.56 12.34 -90.46
C ASN A 187 -52.06 12.35 -90.10
N SER A 188 -52.64 13.54 -90.13
CA SER A 188 -54.08 13.71 -90.38
C SER A 188 -54.23 14.92 -91.29
N ALA A 189 -54.24 14.66 -92.59
CA ALA A 189 -54.73 15.59 -93.59
C ALA A 189 -56.26 15.47 -93.64
N PRO A 190 -57.04 16.56 -93.55
CA PRO A 190 -58.45 16.51 -93.86
C PRO A 190 -58.64 16.63 -95.37
N GLY A 191 -59.49 15.77 -95.92
CA GLY A 191 -59.86 15.77 -97.33
C GLY A 191 -60.99 16.75 -97.66
N LYS A 192 -61.00 17.09 -98.96
CA LYS A 192 -61.96 17.86 -99.77
C LYS A 192 -61.80 19.37 -99.76
#